data_AF-A0A529NVK1-F1
#
_entry.id   AF-A0A529NVK1-F1
#
_cell.length_a   1.000
_cell.length_b   1.000
_cell.length_c   1.000
_cell.angle_alpha   90.00
_cell.angle_beta   90.00
_cell.angle_gamma   90.00
#
_symmetry.space_group_name_H-M   'P 1'
#
loop_
_entity.id
_entity.type
_entity.pdbx_description
1 polymer ?
#
loop_
_entity_poly.entity_id
_entity_poly.type
_entity_poly.pdbx_seq_one_letter_code
_entity_poly.pdbx_strand_id
1 'polypeptide(L)'
;MGTVSKAISLLEMLGRSAPETALADLARRAGFDKATTRRLLVSLIEHGLVEQDEATRLYRLGAGIARLALMREAQFPFLRMAVPVVEQLAAETGETVHLSEYSKRGLISVHVI
;
A
#
# COMPACT_ATOMS: atom_id res chain seq x y z
N MET A 1 -2.05 -17.81 -9.61
CA MET A 1 -2.46 -16.83 -8.58
C MET A 1 -3.98 -16.72 -8.57
N GLY A 2 -4.62 -16.79 -7.40
CA GLY A 2 -6.07 -16.59 -7.27
C GLY A 2 -6.47 -15.13 -7.50
N THR A 3 -7.77 -14.89 -7.77
CA THR A 3 -8.31 -13.55 -8.07
C THR A 3 -7.97 -12.51 -7.00
N VAL A 4 -8.12 -12.87 -5.72
CA VAL A 4 -7.79 -11.98 -4.59
C VAL A 4 -6.30 -11.63 -4.59
N SER A 5 -5.41 -12.60 -4.83
CA SER A 5 -3.97 -12.34 -4.92
C SER A 5 -3.63 -11.39 -6.06
N LYS A 6 -4.33 -11.47 -7.20
CA LYS A 6 -4.16 -10.54 -8.33
C LYS A 6 -4.63 -9.11 -7.98
N ALA A 7 -5.72 -8.97 -7.24
CA ALA A 7 -6.18 -7.66 -6.78
C ALA A 7 -5.16 -7.03 -5.80
N ILE A 8 -4.67 -7.81 -4.83
CA ILE A 8 -3.65 -7.37 -3.88
C ILE A 8 -2.37 -6.93 -4.59
N SER A 9 -1.90 -7.66 -5.61
CA SER A 9 -0.70 -7.25 -6.34
C SER A 9 -0.87 -5.91 -7.07
N LEU A 10 -2.07 -5.60 -7.56
CA LEU A 10 -2.35 -4.29 -8.17
C LEU A 10 -2.29 -3.15 -7.13
N LEU A 11 -2.77 -3.37 -5.91
CA LEU A 11 -2.63 -2.40 -4.81
C LEU A 11 -1.15 -2.19 -4.45
N GLU A 12 -0.38 -3.27 -4.30
CA GLU A 12 1.06 -3.20 -4.01
C GLU A 12 1.81 -2.45 -5.11
N MET A 13 1.44 -2.65 -6.37
CA MET A 13 2.04 -1.94 -7.51
C MET A 13 1.70 -0.46 -7.51
N LEU A 14 0.45 -0.09 -7.23
CA LEU A 14 0.04 1.32 -7.11
C LEU A 14 0.78 2.02 -5.96
N GLY A 15 1.02 1.32 -4.84
CA GLY A 15 1.77 1.87 -3.71
C GLY A 15 3.28 2.01 -3.94
N ARG A 16 3.86 1.27 -4.87
CA ARG A 16 5.30 1.35 -5.22
C ARG A 16 5.61 2.27 -6.41
N SER A 17 4.60 2.64 -7.19
CA SER A 17 4.75 3.39 -8.44
C SER A 17 4.68 4.90 -8.21
N ALA A 18 4.77 5.67 -9.30
CA ALA A 18 4.41 7.09 -9.31
C ALA A 18 2.99 7.30 -8.73
N PRO A 19 2.64 8.53 -8.28
CA PRO A 19 1.39 8.81 -7.58
C PRO A 19 0.14 8.29 -8.29
N GLU A 20 0.17 8.21 -9.62
CA GLU A 20 -0.89 7.67 -10.45
C GLU A 20 -0.31 6.81 -11.59
N THR A 21 -1.05 5.80 -12.05
CA THR A 21 -0.57 4.83 -13.07
C THR A 21 -1.68 4.47 -14.08
N ALA A 22 -1.33 4.37 -15.37
CA ALA A 22 -2.28 4.02 -16.43
C ALA A 22 -2.69 2.51 -16.42
N LEU A 23 -3.86 2.19 -16.97
CA LEU A 23 -4.35 0.79 -17.08
C LEU A 23 -3.39 -0.12 -17.84
N ALA A 24 -2.91 0.34 -19.00
CA ALA A 24 -1.99 -0.43 -19.84
C ALA A 24 -0.69 -0.74 -19.09
N ASP A 25 -0.29 0.21 -18.25
CA ASP A 25 0.90 0.11 -17.46
C ASP A 25 0.75 -0.92 -16.35
N LEU A 26 -0.33 -0.84 -15.58
CA LEU A 26 -0.68 -1.84 -14.56
C LEU A 26 -0.80 -3.24 -15.15
N ALA A 27 -1.50 -3.40 -16.27
CA ALA A 27 -1.64 -4.69 -16.95
C ALA A 27 -0.29 -5.27 -17.36
N ARG A 28 0.58 -4.45 -17.96
CA ARG A 28 1.93 -4.87 -18.38
C ARG A 28 2.79 -5.30 -17.21
N ARG A 29 2.90 -4.49 -16.15
CA ARG A 29 3.76 -4.84 -14.99
C ARG A 29 3.20 -6.03 -14.21
N ALA A 30 1.88 -6.17 -14.13
CA ALA A 30 1.24 -7.28 -13.42
C ALA A 30 1.27 -8.59 -14.23
N GLY A 31 1.57 -8.55 -15.53
CA GLY A 31 1.49 -9.71 -16.41
C GLY A 31 0.06 -10.18 -16.65
N PHE A 32 -0.92 -9.28 -16.59
CA PHE A 32 -2.35 -9.57 -16.81
C PHE A 32 -2.83 -8.96 -18.12
N ASP A 33 -3.87 -9.54 -18.72
CA ASP A 33 -4.56 -8.87 -19.81
C ASP A 33 -5.33 -7.63 -19.34
N LYS A 34 -5.60 -6.68 -20.24
CA LYS A 34 -6.26 -5.40 -19.91
C LYS A 34 -7.67 -5.60 -19.35
N ALA A 35 -8.42 -6.61 -19.80
CA ALA A 35 -9.79 -6.84 -19.36
C ALA A 35 -9.83 -7.33 -17.90
N THR A 36 -8.95 -8.28 -17.56
CA THR A 36 -8.73 -8.77 -16.20
C THR A 36 -8.30 -7.63 -15.28
N THR A 37 -7.30 -6.84 -15.67
CA THR A 37 -6.83 -5.72 -14.84
C THR A 37 -7.94 -4.69 -14.61
N ARG A 38 -8.69 -4.31 -15.66
CA ARG A 38 -9.79 -3.37 -15.52
C ARG A 38 -10.87 -3.90 -14.57
N ARG A 39 -11.27 -5.17 -14.71
CA ARG A 39 -12.29 -5.79 -13.83
C ARG A 39 -11.86 -5.77 -12.36
N LEU A 40 -10.59 -6.09 -12.07
CA LEU A 40 -10.06 -6.03 -10.71
C LEU A 40 -10.04 -4.60 -10.17
N LEU A 41 -9.59 -3.62 -10.97
CA LEU A 41 -9.57 -2.22 -10.58
C LEU A 41 -10.98 -1.67 -10.32
N VAL A 42 -11.98 -2.03 -11.13
CA VAL A 42 -13.38 -1.63 -10.92
C VAL A 42 -13.88 -2.13 -9.56
N SER A 43 -13.64 -3.40 -9.24
CA SER A 43 -14.03 -3.95 -7.92
C SER A 43 -13.30 -3.25 -6.77
N LEU A 44 -12.01 -2.93 -6.92
CA LEU A 44 -11.27 -2.17 -5.91
C LEU A 44 -11.80 -0.73 -5.75
N ILE A 45 -12.24 -0.10 -6.84
CA ILE A 45 -12.86 1.23 -6.84
C ILE A 45 -14.20 1.21 -6.10
N GLU A 46 -15.04 0.20 -6.33
CA GLU A 46 -16.33 0.02 -5.62
C GLU A 46 -16.15 -0.06 -4.09
N HIS A 47 -14.99 -0.51 -3.62
CA HIS A 47 -14.64 -0.57 -2.20
C HIS A 47 -13.77 0.59 -1.71
N GLY A 48 -13.52 1.60 -2.56
CA GLY A 48 -12.70 2.77 -2.24
C GLY A 48 -11.22 2.47 -1.98
N LEU A 49 -10.73 1.29 -2.37
CA LEU A 49 -9.33 0.88 -2.21
C LEU A 49 -8.44 1.42 -3.34
N VAL A 50 -9.04 1.74 -4.48
CA VAL A 50 -8.41 2.39 -5.64
C VAL A 50 -9.30 3.55 -6.07
N GLU A 51 -8.69 4.61 -6.58
CA GLU A 51 -9.38 5.71 -7.25
C GLU A 51 -8.92 5.78 -8.70
N GLN A 52 -9.80 6.27 -9.58
CA GLN A 52 -9.46 6.63 -10.95
C GLN A 52 -9.74 8.11 -11.15
N ASP A 53 -8.73 8.86 -11.57
CA ASP A 53 -8.90 10.25 -11.96
C ASP A 53 -9.75 10.35 -13.24
N GLU A 54 -10.75 11.22 -13.23
CA GLU A 54 -11.73 11.29 -14.34
C GLU A 54 -11.12 11.89 -15.61
N ALA A 55 -10.23 12.87 -15.48
CA ALA A 55 -9.64 13.60 -16.59
C ALA A 55 -8.52 12.81 -17.28
N THR A 56 -7.60 12.25 -16.49
CA THR A 56 -6.40 11.54 -16.96
C THR A 56 -6.62 10.04 -17.12
N ARG A 57 -7.67 9.49 -16.49
CA ARG A 57 -7.97 8.05 -16.43
C ARG A 57 -6.89 7.23 -15.73
N LEU A 58 -5.99 7.86 -14.99
CA LEU A 58 -4.94 7.20 -14.20
C LEU A 58 -5.51 6.68 -12.87
N TYR A 59 -4.87 5.64 -12.34
CA TYR A 59 -5.29 4.96 -11.12
C TYR A 59 -4.31 5.25 -9.98
N ARG A 60 -4.83 5.38 -8.76
CA ARG A 60 -4.06 5.56 -7.52
C ARG A 60 -4.67 4.79 -6.36
N LEU A 61 -3.95 4.65 -5.24
CA LEU A 61 -4.54 4.12 -4.01
C LEU A 61 -5.65 5.05 -3.52
N GLY A 62 -6.77 4.46 -3.10
CA GLY A 62 -7.93 5.20 -2.59
C GLY A 62 -7.89 5.38 -1.08
N ALA A 63 -8.71 6.31 -0.58
CA ALA A 63 -8.81 6.64 0.85
C ALA A 63 -9.20 5.44 1.76
N GLY A 64 -9.80 4.38 1.19
CA GLY A 64 -10.12 3.15 1.92
C GLY A 64 -8.90 2.47 2.53
N ILE A 65 -7.70 2.65 1.95
CA ILE A 65 -6.45 2.13 2.51
C ILE A 65 -6.13 2.78 3.85
N ALA A 66 -6.25 4.11 3.96
CA ALA A 66 -6.00 4.84 5.20
C ALA A 66 -6.97 4.40 6.31
N ARG A 67 -8.25 4.21 5.97
CA ARG A 67 -9.27 3.70 6.91
C ARG A 67 -8.89 2.34 7.47
N LEU A 68 -8.45 1.40 6.62
CA LEU A 68 -8.03 0.07 7.06
C LEU A 68 -6.76 0.11 7.93
N ALA A 69 -5.80 0.98 7.60
CA ALA A 69 -4.59 1.18 8.39
C ALA A 69 -4.93 1.70 9.80
N LEU A 70 -5.80 2.70 9.90
CA LEU A 70 -6.28 3.22 11.19
C LEU A 70 -7.01 2.15 12.01
N MET A 71 -7.84 1.32 11.38
CA MET A 71 -8.51 0.20 12.06
C MET A 71 -7.51 -0.83 12.59
N ARG A 72 -6.48 -1.17 11.82
CA ARG A 72 -5.41 -2.08 12.26
C ARG A 72 -4.66 -1.49 13.46
N GLU A 73 -4.28 -0.22 13.40
CA GLU A 73 -3.55 0.46 14.49
C GLU A 73 -4.41 0.66 15.75
N ALA A 74 -5.74 0.72 15.61
CA ALA A 74 -6.65 0.72 16.76
C ALA A 74 -6.73 -0.65 17.45
N GLN A 75 -6.67 -1.74 16.69
CA GLN A 75 -6.72 -3.12 17.23
C GLN A 75 -5.36 -3.59 17.74
N PHE A 76 -4.28 -3.14 17.11
CA PHE A 76 -2.91 -3.49 17.43
C PHE A 76 -2.05 -2.23 17.31
N PRO A 77 -1.86 -1.47 18.42
CA PRO A 77 -1.25 -0.14 18.41
C PRO A 77 0.28 -0.22 18.29
N PHE A 78 0.77 -0.88 17.25
CA PHE A 78 2.19 -1.16 17.06
C PHE A 78 2.99 0.12 16.89
N LEU A 79 2.59 0.98 15.95
CA LEU A 79 3.31 2.23 15.67
C LEU A 79 3.25 3.16 16.87
N ARG A 80 2.08 3.30 17.49
CA ARG A 80 1.90 4.15 18.67
C ARG A 80 2.82 3.79 19.83
N MET A 81 3.12 2.50 20.03
CA MET A 81 4.01 2.04 21.09
C MET A 81 5.48 2.06 20.68
N ALA A 82 5.79 1.71 19.42
CA ALA A 82 7.17 1.52 18.97
C ALA A 82 7.85 2.82 18.50
N VAL A 83 7.10 3.76 17.91
CA VAL A 83 7.65 5.02 17.39
C VAL A 83 8.39 5.82 18.47
N PRO A 84 7.83 6.08 19.67
CA PRO A 84 8.54 6.84 20.70
C PRO A 84 9.87 6.20 21.12
N VAL A 85 9.96 4.86 21.10
CA VAL A 85 11.19 4.13 21.45
C VAL A 85 12.28 4.32 20.39
N VAL A 86 11.92 4.24 19.11
CA VAL A 86 12.89 4.44 18.02
C VAL A 86 13.31 5.89 17.86
N GLU A 87 12.39 6.84 18.11
CA GLU A 87 12.71 8.28 18.14
C GLU A 87 13.72 8.60 19.26
N GLN A 88 13.52 8.02 20.45
CA GLN A 88 14.47 8.17 21.55
C GLN A 88 15.84 7.57 21.19
N LEU A 89 15.88 6.38 20.60
CA LEU A 89 17.13 5.73 20.19
C LEU A 89 17.89 6.55 19.14
N ALA A 90 17.18 7.11 18.15
CA ALA A 90 17.77 7.99 17.14
C ALA A 90 18.37 9.25 17.79
N ALA A 91 17.66 9.86 18.76
CA ALA A 91 18.15 11.03 19.48
C ALA A 91 19.39 10.72 20.34
N GLU A 92 19.43 9.56 21.00
CA GLU A 92 20.56 9.15 21.85
C GLU A 92 21.81 8.79 21.03
N THR A 93 21.63 8.23 19.83
CA THR A 93 22.74 7.75 18.99
C THR A 93 23.19 8.78 17.96
N GLY A 94 22.32 9.68 17.53
CA GLY A 94 22.56 10.57 16.39
C GLY A 94 22.51 9.84 15.03
N GLU A 95 22.01 8.60 15.00
CA GLU A 95 21.99 7.74 13.81
C GLU A 95 20.57 7.46 13.32
N THR A 96 20.44 7.06 12.04
CA THR A 96 19.16 6.64 11.47
C THR A 96 18.69 5.32 12.07
N VAL A 97 17.45 5.26 12.53
CA VAL A 97 16.81 4.08 13.12
C VAL A 97 15.65 3.63 12.24
N HIS A 98 15.67 2.34 11.88
CA HIS A 98 14.59 1.70 11.14
C HIS A 98 13.70 0.85 12.05
N LEU A 99 12.40 1.11 12.05
CA LEU A 99 11.39 0.24 12.65
C LEU A 99 10.78 -0.67 11.59
N SER A 100 10.84 -1.98 11.81
CA SER A 100 10.28 -2.99 10.91
C SER A 100 9.39 -3.99 11.64
N GLU A 101 8.23 -4.30 11.06
CA GLU A 101 7.33 -5.37 11.53
C GLU A 101 7.55 -6.63 10.68
N TYR A 102 7.66 -7.79 11.32
CA TYR A 102 7.70 -9.06 10.61
C TYR A 102 6.31 -9.43 10.10
N SER A 103 6.24 -9.81 8.83
CA SER A 103 5.05 -10.39 8.20
C SER A 103 5.39 -11.71 7.53
N LYS A 104 4.37 -12.50 7.18
CA LYS A 104 4.55 -13.73 6.37
C LYS A 104 5.24 -13.47 5.02
N ARG A 105 5.28 -12.22 4.54
CA ARG A 105 5.91 -11.82 3.28
C ARG A 105 7.31 -11.22 3.46
N GLY A 106 7.82 -11.18 4.70
CA GLY A 106 9.11 -10.58 5.05
C GLY A 106 8.96 -9.41 6.02
N LEU A 107 10.05 -8.66 6.21
CA LEU A 107 10.09 -7.45 7.01
C LEU A 107 9.47 -6.27 6.24
N ILE A 108 8.54 -5.59 6.87
CA ILE A 108 7.94 -4.36 6.36
C ILE A 108 8.50 -3.22 7.20
N SER A 109 9.24 -2.31 6.58
CA SER A 109 9.65 -1.07 7.25
C SER A 109 8.43 -0.17 7.38
N VAL A 110 8.12 0.22 8.62
CA VAL A 110 6.91 0.98 8.94
C VAL A 110 7.21 2.41 9.38
N HIS A 111 8.43 2.67 9.86
CA HIS A 111 8.90 3.98 10.26
C HIS A 111 10.43 4.05 10.14
N VAL A 112 10.94 5.21 9.71
CA VAL A 112 12.36 5.52 9.62
C VAL A 112 12.54 6.93 10.14
N ILE A 113 13.44 7.11 11.10
CA ILE A 113 13.84 8.39 11.67
C ILE A 113 15.36 8.53 11.64
#